data_AF-A0A6A4W1J3-F1
#
_entry.id   AF-A0A6A4W1J3-F1
#
_cell.length_a   1.000
_cell.length_b   1.000
_cell.length_c   1.000
_cell.angle_alpha   90.00
_cell.angle_beta   90.00
_cell.angle_gamma   90.00
#
_symmetry.space_group_name_H-M   'P 1'
#
loop_
_entity.id
_entity.type
_entity.pdbx_description
1 polymer ?
#
loop_
_entity_poly.entity_id
_entity_poly.type
_entity_poly.pdbx_seq_one_letter_code
_entity_poly.pdbx_strand_id
1 'polypeptide(L)'
;MNSERKEMAFREMAELEAMVAQFKVEALKSVSPTEMIGFGMKDSHVYRQMFMESTKGLSAEVRTWIVILATAVKNRERIIMELNTKFTDKEWRMPVLNFYMNKTGTKNSDNLGPVKLLPVVNIPGCVPPITALAWKSIKAESERTYENFVNNQWVAQLYVDADVLEDQKAYEQHFWEHQVTKGGKNYGPGFQMRYWDTKSKDNYPLLNWDMTRYLPNNDGPYTKAQITTWLSLSGEADAAGGRP
;
A
#
# COMPACT_ATOMS: atom_id res chain seq x y z
N MET A 1 10.61 -60.17 -14.84
CA MET A 1 10.74 -58.79 -14.32
C MET A 1 9.76 -57.79 -14.97
N ASN A 2 8.50 -58.19 -15.26
CA ASN A 2 7.55 -57.33 -15.99
C ASN A 2 6.09 -57.41 -15.48
N SER A 3 5.84 -58.21 -14.43
CA SER A 3 4.51 -58.40 -13.82
C SER A 3 4.38 -57.56 -12.55
N GLU A 4 5.34 -57.69 -11.62
CA GLU A 4 5.33 -56.95 -10.34
C GLU A 4 5.39 -55.42 -10.50
N ARG A 5 6.14 -54.91 -11.48
CA ARG A 5 6.15 -53.46 -11.79
C ARG A 5 4.81 -52.96 -12.33
N LYS A 6 4.09 -53.78 -13.08
CA LYS A 6 2.75 -53.43 -13.59
C LYS A 6 1.71 -53.46 -12.48
N GLU A 7 1.83 -54.42 -11.57
CA GLU A 7 0.93 -54.60 -10.43
C GLU A 7 1.12 -53.49 -9.37
N MET A 8 2.36 -53.05 -9.14
CA MET A 8 2.68 -51.93 -8.28
C MET A 8 2.17 -50.60 -8.85
N ALA A 9 2.37 -50.35 -10.14
CA ALA A 9 1.82 -49.17 -10.83
C ALA A 9 0.28 -49.16 -10.85
N PHE A 10 -0.36 -50.33 -10.94
CA PHE A 10 -1.82 -50.43 -10.87
C PHE A 10 -2.36 -50.11 -9.48
N ARG A 11 -1.68 -50.58 -8.42
CA ARG A 11 -2.00 -50.19 -7.03
C ARG A 11 -1.80 -48.70 -6.78
N GLU A 12 -0.70 -48.13 -7.23
CA GLU A 12 -0.44 -46.68 -7.11
C GLU A 12 -1.51 -45.84 -7.82
N MET A 13 -1.95 -46.27 -9.00
CA MET A 13 -3.04 -45.59 -9.73
C MET A 13 -4.39 -45.73 -9.02
N ALA A 14 -4.71 -46.91 -8.47
CA ALA A 14 -5.94 -47.11 -7.70
C ALA A 14 -5.94 -46.30 -6.39
N GLU A 15 -4.79 -46.19 -5.72
CA GLU A 15 -4.62 -45.34 -4.55
C GLU A 15 -4.74 -43.85 -4.90
N LEU A 16 -4.15 -43.43 -6.03
CA LEU A 16 -4.28 -42.08 -6.54
C LEU A 16 -5.73 -41.74 -6.92
N GLU A 17 -6.44 -42.65 -7.58
CA GLU A 17 -7.86 -42.50 -7.90
C GLU A 17 -8.71 -42.38 -6.63
N ALA A 18 -8.48 -43.24 -5.64
CA ALA A 18 -9.17 -43.19 -4.36
C ALA A 18 -8.85 -41.90 -3.58
N MET A 19 -7.63 -41.37 -3.69
CA MET A 19 -7.24 -40.10 -3.11
C MET A 19 -7.91 -38.92 -3.83
N VAL A 20 -7.86 -38.87 -5.16
CA VAL A 20 -8.44 -37.79 -5.98
C VAL A 20 -9.97 -37.77 -5.84
N ALA A 21 -10.62 -38.94 -5.71
CA ALA A 21 -12.06 -39.04 -5.49
C ALA A 21 -12.56 -38.38 -4.19
N GLN A 22 -11.67 -38.11 -3.22
CA GLN A 22 -12.00 -37.35 -2.00
C GLN A 22 -12.14 -35.85 -2.25
N PHE A 23 -11.73 -35.36 -3.41
CA PHE A 23 -11.75 -33.94 -3.77
C PHE A 23 -12.82 -33.67 -4.83
N LYS A 24 -13.60 -32.60 -4.61
CA LYS A 24 -14.63 -32.15 -5.56
C LYS A 24 -14.06 -31.08 -6.49
N VAL A 25 -13.62 -31.47 -7.67
CA VAL A 25 -12.99 -30.56 -8.66
C VAL A 25 -13.92 -29.40 -9.04
N GLU A 26 -15.23 -29.61 -9.04
CA GLU A 26 -16.23 -28.58 -9.33
C GLU A 26 -16.18 -27.42 -8.33
N ALA A 27 -15.70 -27.66 -7.10
CA ALA A 27 -15.50 -26.59 -6.12
C ALA A 27 -14.44 -25.57 -6.56
N LEU A 28 -13.49 -25.95 -7.44
CA LEU A 28 -12.54 -25.02 -8.01
C LEU A 28 -13.21 -23.99 -8.94
N LYS A 29 -14.36 -24.33 -9.55
CA LYS A 29 -15.14 -23.40 -10.38
C LYS A 29 -15.85 -22.33 -9.55
N SER A 30 -16.05 -22.57 -8.26
CA SER A 30 -16.58 -21.59 -7.31
C SER A 30 -15.51 -20.73 -6.64
N VAL A 31 -14.23 -20.94 -6.94
CA VAL A 31 -13.16 -20.07 -6.44
C VAL A 31 -13.25 -18.73 -7.17
N SER A 32 -13.61 -17.68 -6.44
CA SER A 32 -13.52 -16.32 -6.94
C SER A 32 -12.13 -15.74 -6.62
N PRO A 33 -11.30 -15.38 -7.63
CA PRO A 33 -9.99 -14.78 -7.37
C PRO A 33 -10.05 -13.52 -6.50
N THR A 34 -11.13 -12.74 -6.60
CA THR A 34 -11.32 -11.52 -5.79
C THR A 34 -11.62 -11.83 -4.33
N GLU A 35 -12.32 -12.94 -4.04
CA GLU A 35 -12.56 -13.41 -2.66
C GLU A 35 -11.29 -13.99 -2.02
N MET A 36 -10.36 -14.46 -2.85
CA MET A 36 -9.05 -14.96 -2.42
C MET A 36 -8.03 -13.84 -2.14
N ILE A 37 -8.33 -12.57 -2.48
CA ILE A 37 -7.45 -11.44 -2.17
C ILE A 37 -7.24 -11.36 -0.64
N GLY A 38 -5.97 -11.45 -0.22
CA GLY A 38 -5.56 -11.45 1.19
C GLY A 38 -5.86 -12.75 1.94
N PHE A 39 -6.16 -13.85 1.25
CA PHE A 39 -6.11 -15.19 1.83
C PHE A 39 -4.65 -15.70 1.75
N GLY A 40 -3.98 -15.85 2.90
CA GLY A 40 -2.63 -16.43 2.98
C GLY A 40 -1.42 -15.50 2.75
N MET A 41 -1.60 -14.26 2.27
CA MET A 41 -0.50 -13.31 2.04
C MET A 41 -0.86 -11.89 2.52
N LYS A 42 0.07 -11.23 3.22
CA LYS A 42 -0.04 -9.84 3.71
C LYS A 42 1.17 -9.04 3.24
N ASP A 43 1.13 -8.55 2.00
CA ASP A 43 2.13 -7.64 1.45
C ASP A 43 1.47 -6.37 0.88
N SER A 44 2.29 -5.40 0.45
CA SER A 44 1.83 -4.14 -0.13
C SER A 44 0.96 -4.33 -1.39
N HIS A 45 1.17 -5.43 -2.12
CA HIS A 45 0.42 -5.75 -3.33
C HIS A 45 -1.03 -6.13 -3.02
N VAL A 46 -1.26 -6.93 -1.97
CA VAL A 46 -2.61 -7.26 -1.50
C VAL A 46 -3.38 -6.02 -1.06
N TYR A 47 -2.77 -5.14 -0.26
CA TYR A 47 -3.44 -3.91 0.19
C TYR A 47 -3.78 -2.98 -0.97
N ARG A 48 -2.90 -2.88 -1.96
CA ARG A 48 -3.15 -2.17 -3.22
C ARG A 48 -4.34 -2.77 -3.97
N GLN A 49 -4.42 -4.09 -4.12
CA GLN A 49 -5.59 -4.73 -4.75
C GLN A 49 -6.88 -4.47 -3.97
N MET A 50 -6.85 -4.59 -2.64
CA MET A 50 -7.99 -4.25 -1.78
C MET A 50 -8.42 -2.78 -1.95
N PHE A 51 -7.46 -1.86 -2.03
CA PHE A 51 -7.73 -0.44 -2.26
C PHE A 51 -8.36 -0.20 -3.63
N MET A 52 -7.79 -0.76 -4.70
CA MET A 52 -8.32 -0.58 -6.05
C MET A 52 -9.73 -1.17 -6.20
N GLU A 53 -9.97 -2.35 -5.62
CA GLU A 53 -11.29 -2.99 -5.65
C GLU A 53 -12.32 -2.19 -4.83
N SER A 54 -11.96 -1.75 -3.62
CA SER A 54 -12.86 -0.98 -2.75
C SER A 54 -13.16 0.43 -3.25
N THR A 55 -12.37 0.94 -4.19
CA THR A 55 -12.54 2.28 -4.78
C THR A 55 -12.96 2.27 -6.25
N LYS A 56 -13.16 1.10 -6.87
CA LYS A 56 -13.40 0.96 -8.33
C LYS A 56 -14.58 1.78 -8.87
N GLY A 57 -15.62 1.99 -8.06
CA GLY A 57 -16.81 2.78 -8.42
C GLY A 57 -16.72 4.27 -8.05
N LEU A 58 -15.62 4.72 -7.44
CA LEU A 58 -15.44 6.11 -7.02
C LEU A 58 -14.73 6.92 -8.11
N SER A 59 -15.03 8.22 -8.15
CA SER A 59 -14.36 9.18 -9.04
C SER A 59 -12.87 9.33 -8.69
N ALA A 60 -12.07 9.80 -9.65
CA ALA A 60 -10.65 10.07 -9.43
C ALA A 60 -10.42 11.06 -8.28
N GLU A 61 -11.22 12.13 -8.20
CA GLU A 61 -11.16 13.11 -7.11
C GLU A 61 -11.38 12.47 -5.74
N VAL A 62 -12.42 11.65 -5.60
CA VAL A 62 -12.73 10.95 -4.34
C VAL A 62 -11.59 10.00 -3.94
N ARG A 63 -11.03 9.26 -4.90
CA ARG A 63 -9.86 8.38 -4.64
C ARG A 63 -8.66 9.17 -4.15
N THR A 64 -8.38 10.30 -4.78
CA THR A 64 -7.27 11.18 -4.39
C THR A 64 -7.45 11.71 -2.97
N TRP A 65 -8.65 12.18 -2.60
CA TRP A 65 -8.92 12.66 -1.25
C TRP A 65 -8.83 11.57 -0.18
N ILE A 66 -9.18 10.33 -0.49
CA ILE A 66 -8.93 9.19 0.41
C ILE A 66 -7.41 9.03 0.65
N VAL A 67 -6.58 9.14 -0.39
CA VAL A 67 -5.12 9.04 -0.21
C VAL A 67 -4.58 10.22 0.60
N ILE A 68 -5.04 11.45 0.32
CA ILE A 68 -4.62 12.67 1.04
C ILE A 68 -4.91 12.56 2.53
N LEU A 69 -6.15 12.22 2.90
CA LEU A 69 -6.55 12.15 4.32
C LEU A 69 -5.85 11.01 5.07
N ALA A 70 -5.69 9.85 4.42
CA ALA A 70 -4.93 8.74 5.00
C ALA A 70 -3.46 9.09 5.20
N THR A 71 -2.87 9.86 4.28
CA THR A 71 -1.49 10.34 4.38
C THR A 71 -1.31 11.34 5.53
N ALA A 72 -2.27 12.25 5.70
CA ALA A 72 -2.22 13.32 6.69
C ALA A 72 -2.46 12.82 8.13
N VAL A 73 -3.49 11.99 8.34
CA VAL A 73 -4.02 11.71 9.69
C VAL A 73 -3.71 10.28 10.17
N LYS A 74 -3.59 9.31 9.25
CA LYS A 74 -3.28 7.89 9.53
C LYS A 74 -4.16 7.23 10.62
N ASN A 75 -5.34 7.79 10.90
CA ASN A 75 -6.26 7.30 11.93
C ASN A 75 -7.72 7.51 11.46
N ARG A 76 -8.51 6.44 11.45
CA ARG A 76 -9.86 6.44 10.88
C ARG A 76 -10.81 7.37 11.65
N GLU A 77 -10.82 7.27 12.98
CA GLU A 77 -11.75 8.01 13.83
C GLU A 77 -11.51 9.51 13.71
N ARG A 78 -10.24 9.94 13.71
CA ARG A 78 -9.87 11.34 13.47
C ARG A 78 -10.27 11.80 12.06
N ILE A 79 -10.04 11.00 11.02
CA ILE A 79 -10.48 11.37 9.66
C ILE A 79 -11.99 11.57 9.60
N ILE A 80 -12.78 10.64 10.17
CA ILE A 80 -14.25 10.75 10.21
C ILE A 80 -14.68 12.01 10.97
N MET A 81 -14.04 12.32 12.09
CA MET A 81 -14.31 13.54 12.87
C MET A 81 -14.04 14.81 12.05
N GLU A 82 -12.89 14.89 11.38
CA GLU A 82 -12.51 16.05 10.55
C GLU A 82 -13.41 16.21 9.33
N LEU A 83 -13.83 15.11 8.69
CA LEU A 83 -14.80 15.12 7.59
C LEU A 83 -16.16 15.67 8.05
N ASN A 84 -16.58 15.38 9.28
CA ASN A 84 -17.83 15.90 9.82
C ASN A 84 -17.77 17.38 10.22
N THR A 85 -16.59 18.00 10.29
CA THR A 85 -16.43 19.37 10.80
C THR A 85 -15.84 20.37 9.80
N LYS A 86 -14.90 19.99 8.93
CA LYS A 86 -14.12 20.95 8.11
C LYS A 86 -14.51 21.05 6.64
N PHE A 87 -15.02 19.98 6.03
CA PHE A 87 -15.22 19.88 4.57
C PHE A 87 -16.70 19.81 4.17
N THR A 88 -17.58 20.36 5.01
CA THR A 88 -19.04 20.13 4.95
C THR A 88 -19.68 20.59 3.63
N ASP A 89 -19.06 21.54 2.95
CA ASP A 89 -19.45 22.12 1.65
C ASP A 89 -18.92 21.35 0.43
N LYS A 90 -18.02 20.37 0.62
CA LYS A 90 -17.37 19.67 -0.49
C LYS A 90 -18.21 18.50 -1.00
N GLU A 91 -18.44 18.46 -2.32
CA GLU A 91 -19.23 17.39 -2.96
C GLU A 91 -18.59 16.00 -2.79
N TRP A 92 -17.27 15.91 -2.85
CA TRP A 92 -16.52 14.66 -2.63
C TRP A 92 -16.58 14.16 -1.19
N ARG A 93 -16.98 14.99 -0.21
CA ARG A 93 -16.93 14.65 1.21
C ARG A 93 -17.74 13.40 1.54
N MET A 94 -19.00 13.35 1.11
CA MET A 94 -19.89 12.25 1.49
C MET A 94 -19.42 10.89 0.94
N PRO A 95 -19.00 10.76 -0.32
CA PRO A 95 -18.34 9.56 -0.82
C PRO A 95 -17.10 9.15 -0.01
N VAL A 96 -16.22 10.10 0.32
CA VAL A 96 -15.00 9.83 1.12
C VAL A 96 -15.34 9.38 2.54
N LEU A 97 -16.30 10.04 3.20
CA LEU A 97 -16.79 9.67 4.53
C LEU A 97 -17.37 8.25 4.52
N ASN A 98 -18.20 7.93 3.54
CA ASN A 98 -18.79 6.60 3.37
C ASN A 98 -17.72 5.52 3.16
N PHE A 99 -16.63 5.83 2.44
CA PHE A 99 -15.50 4.92 2.31
C PHE A 99 -14.85 4.63 3.67
N TYR A 100 -14.48 5.65 4.44
CA TYR A 100 -13.83 5.44 5.74
C TYR A 100 -14.73 4.75 6.77
N MET A 101 -16.03 5.07 6.77
CA MET A 101 -16.98 4.42 7.66
C MET A 101 -17.11 2.92 7.38
N ASN A 102 -17.20 2.53 6.10
CA ASN A 102 -17.68 1.20 5.70
C ASN A 102 -16.60 0.26 5.15
N LYS A 103 -15.44 0.79 4.70
CA LYS A 103 -14.40 0.01 4.01
C LYS A 103 -13.07 -0.01 4.76
N THR A 104 -12.95 0.73 5.86
CA THR A 104 -11.67 0.86 6.58
C THR A 104 -11.76 0.56 8.06
N GLY A 105 -10.64 0.12 8.62
CA GLY A 105 -10.34 0.14 10.07
C GLY A 105 -9.08 0.99 10.30
N THR A 106 -8.74 1.35 11.54
CA THR A 106 -7.50 2.12 11.79
C THR A 106 -6.27 1.24 11.56
N LYS A 107 -6.23 0.06 12.16
CA LYS A 107 -5.14 -0.93 12.04
C LYS A 107 -5.69 -2.33 11.74
N ASN A 108 -4.82 -3.22 11.26
CA ASN A 108 -5.18 -4.61 10.94
C ASN A 108 -5.86 -5.36 12.10
N SER A 109 -5.49 -5.05 13.35
CA SER A 109 -6.06 -5.71 14.52
C SER A 109 -7.50 -5.31 14.82
N ASP A 110 -8.01 -4.25 14.18
CA ASP A 110 -9.38 -3.79 14.38
C ASP A 110 -10.37 -4.56 13.49
N ASN A 111 -9.86 -5.41 12.58
CA ASN A 111 -10.67 -6.34 11.79
C ASN A 111 -11.16 -7.49 12.68
N LEU A 112 -12.28 -7.25 13.37
CA LEU A 112 -13.03 -8.26 14.12
C LEU A 112 -14.25 -8.67 13.27
N GLY A 113 -14.14 -9.76 12.51
CA GLY A 113 -15.25 -10.31 11.72
C GLY A 113 -14.85 -10.85 10.35
N PRO A 114 -15.80 -11.38 9.56
CA PRO A 114 -15.54 -11.97 8.24
C PRO A 114 -15.22 -10.93 7.17
N VAL A 115 -15.57 -9.66 7.41
CA VAL A 115 -15.34 -8.56 6.47
C VAL A 115 -13.91 -8.04 6.63
N LYS A 116 -13.09 -8.21 5.59
CA LYS A 116 -11.74 -7.63 5.54
C LYS A 116 -11.84 -6.11 5.28
N LEU A 117 -11.62 -5.28 6.30
CA LEU A 117 -11.48 -3.83 6.11
C LEU A 117 -10.03 -3.48 5.81
N LEU A 118 -9.85 -2.42 5.01
CA LEU A 118 -8.55 -1.87 4.68
C LEU A 118 -8.03 -1.01 5.85
N PRO A 119 -6.84 -1.29 6.42
CA PRO A 119 -6.27 -0.42 7.45
C PRO A 119 -5.90 0.95 6.88
N VAL A 120 -6.38 2.03 7.50
CA VAL A 120 -6.07 3.40 7.08
C VAL A 120 -4.56 3.64 7.02
N VAL A 121 -3.81 3.11 7.98
CA VAL A 121 -2.34 3.23 8.05
C VAL A 121 -1.63 2.64 6.83
N ASN A 122 -2.27 1.74 6.09
CA ASN A 122 -1.69 1.07 4.92
C ASN A 122 -2.08 1.71 3.58
N ILE A 123 -3.11 2.57 3.56
CA ILE A 123 -3.54 3.27 2.32
C ILE A 123 -2.38 4.04 1.66
N PRO A 124 -1.53 4.78 2.39
CA PRO A 124 -0.38 5.47 1.81
C PRO A 124 0.56 4.55 1.00
N GLY A 125 0.72 3.30 1.42
CA GLY A 125 1.56 2.31 0.73
C GLY A 125 0.88 1.61 -0.46
N CYS A 126 -0.42 1.85 -0.69
CA CYS A 126 -1.16 1.25 -1.80
C CYS A 126 -0.86 1.94 -3.14
N VAL A 127 -0.59 3.25 -3.10
CA VAL A 127 -0.29 4.09 -4.27
C VAL A 127 0.82 5.11 -3.96
N PRO A 128 2.06 4.65 -3.69
CA PRO A 128 3.17 5.52 -3.26
C PRO A 128 3.42 6.78 -4.10
N PRO A 129 3.31 6.76 -5.45
CA PRO A 129 3.47 7.97 -6.26
C PRO A 129 2.49 9.10 -5.89
N ILE A 130 1.21 8.75 -5.71
CA ILE A 130 0.15 9.71 -5.35
C ILE A 130 0.31 10.14 -3.90
N THR A 131 0.66 9.21 -3.01
CA THR A 131 0.97 9.49 -1.60
C THR A 131 2.10 10.49 -1.45
N ALA A 132 3.17 10.37 -2.24
CA ALA A 132 4.29 11.31 -2.21
C ALA A 132 3.85 12.74 -2.58
N LEU A 133 3.09 12.88 -3.67
CA LEU A 133 2.51 14.17 -4.06
C LEU A 133 1.55 14.72 -3.00
N ALA A 134 0.67 13.89 -2.45
CA ALA A 134 -0.25 14.27 -1.39
C ALA A 134 0.50 14.73 -0.13
N TRP A 135 1.56 14.04 0.26
CA TRP A 135 2.40 14.44 1.39
C TRP A 135 3.04 15.80 1.14
N LYS A 136 3.60 15.99 -0.06
CA LYS A 136 4.21 17.27 -0.45
C LYS A 136 3.19 18.41 -0.46
N SER A 137 1.95 18.16 -0.91
CA SER A 137 0.90 19.17 -1.01
C SER A 137 0.36 19.62 0.35
N ILE A 138 0.26 18.71 1.33
CA ILE A 138 -0.25 19.04 2.67
C ILE A 138 0.82 19.63 3.60
N LYS A 139 2.09 19.48 3.26
CA LYS A 139 3.21 19.95 4.08
C LYS A 139 3.56 21.39 3.77
N ALA A 140 3.82 22.16 4.83
CA ALA A 140 4.41 23.49 4.69
C ALA A 140 5.78 23.39 4.03
N GLU A 141 6.18 24.39 3.24
CA GLU A 141 7.45 24.37 2.49
C GLU A 141 8.67 24.12 3.37
N SER A 142 8.71 24.73 4.55
CA SER A 142 9.77 24.51 5.55
C SER A 142 9.83 23.08 6.09
N GLU A 143 8.75 22.30 5.99
CA GLU A 143 8.70 20.90 6.42
C GLU A 143 9.05 19.92 5.29
N ARG A 144 9.16 20.38 4.03
CA ARG A 144 9.47 19.56 2.84
C ARG A 144 10.97 19.25 2.74
N THR A 145 11.58 18.87 3.85
CA THR A 145 12.98 18.44 3.93
C THR A 145 13.10 16.96 3.53
N TYR A 146 14.29 16.57 3.07
CA TYR A 146 14.60 15.16 2.82
C TYR A 146 14.33 14.27 4.04
N GLU A 147 14.75 14.70 5.23
CA GLU A 147 14.65 13.92 6.47
C GLU A 147 13.17 13.64 6.81
N ASN A 148 12.31 14.66 6.77
CA ASN A 148 10.88 14.48 6.96
C ASN A 148 10.22 13.63 5.87
N PHE A 149 10.75 13.66 4.64
CA PHE A 149 10.26 12.83 3.54
C PHE A 149 10.58 11.36 3.80
N VAL A 150 11.86 11.01 4.03
CA VAL A 150 12.29 9.62 4.27
C VAL A 150 11.72 9.02 5.57
N ASN A 151 11.33 9.87 6.53
CA ASN A 151 10.57 9.49 7.73
C ASN A 151 9.10 9.11 7.43
N ASN A 152 8.85 8.47 6.29
CA ASN A 152 7.56 7.90 5.92
C ASN A 152 7.74 6.46 5.45
N GLN A 153 6.85 5.59 5.93
CA GLN A 153 6.95 4.15 5.68
C GLN A 153 6.76 3.75 4.20
N TRP A 154 6.06 4.56 3.41
CA TRP A 154 5.81 4.30 1.99
C TRP A 154 7.00 4.67 1.09
N VAL A 155 8.02 5.40 1.62
CA VAL A 155 9.20 5.79 0.83
C VAL A 155 10.01 4.58 0.38
N ALA A 156 10.06 3.51 1.18
CA ALA A 156 10.77 2.30 0.79
C ALA A 156 10.26 1.70 -0.53
N GLN A 157 9.02 2.00 -0.93
CA GLN A 157 8.42 1.48 -2.17
C GLN A 157 8.77 2.31 -3.40
N LEU A 158 9.41 3.46 -3.23
CA LEU A 158 9.81 4.33 -4.34
C LEU A 158 11.12 3.82 -4.96
N TYR A 159 11.31 4.12 -6.24
CA TYR A 159 12.54 3.81 -6.97
C TYR A 159 13.65 4.78 -6.57
N VAL A 160 14.26 4.56 -5.40
CA VAL A 160 15.27 5.43 -4.78
C VAL A 160 16.60 4.70 -4.60
N ASP A 161 17.69 5.47 -4.45
CA ASP A 161 19.03 4.90 -4.33
C ASP A 161 19.22 4.10 -3.03
N ALA A 162 20.24 3.25 -3.02
CA ALA A 162 20.56 2.39 -1.88
C ALA A 162 20.75 3.19 -0.58
N ASP A 163 21.46 4.32 -0.63
CA ASP A 163 21.68 5.19 0.54
C ASP A 163 20.36 5.78 1.07
N VAL A 164 19.41 6.10 0.18
CA VAL A 164 18.08 6.59 0.56
C VAL A 164 17.27 5.47 1.21
N LEU A 165 17.37 4.23 0.69
CA LEU A 165 16.76 3.06 1.33
C LEU A 165 17.37 2.77 2.69
N GLU A 166 18.67 2.96 2.88
CA GLU A 166 19.34 2.80 4.17
C GLU A 166 18.84 3.82 5.21
N ASP A 167 18.78 5.10 4.84
CA ASP A 167 18.20 6.16 5.68
C ASP A 167 16.76 5.82 6.10
N GLN A 168 15.95 5.40 5.13
CA GLN A 168 14.55 5.03 5.33
C GLN A 168 14.41 3.81 6.26
N LYS A 169 15.27 2.80 6.07
CA LYS A 169 15.32 1.60 6.91
C LYS A 169 15.70 1.94 8.35
N ALA A 170 16.71 2.79 8.54
CA ALA A 170 17.15 3.24 9.86
C ALA A 170 16.02 3.97 10.60
N TYR A 171 15.28 4.83 9.90
CA TYR A 171 14.07 5.45 10.44
C TYR A 171 13.03 4.41 10.87
N GLU A 172 12.67 3.46 10.00
CA GLU A 172 11.64 2.48 10.34
C GLU A 172 12.06 1.56 11.48
N GLN A 173 13.33 1.17 11.51
CA GLN A 173 13.89 0.39 12.61
C GLN A 173 13.72 1.14 13.92
N HIS A 174 14.17 2.40 13.98
CA HIS A 174 14.01 3.23 15.17
C HIS A 174 12.53 3.42 15.56
N PHE A 175 11.66 3.71 14.58
CA PHE A 175 10.23 3.90 14.80
C PHE A 175 9.57 2.67 15.44
N TRP A 176 9.80 1.48 14.90
CA TRP A 176 9.18 0.24 15.37
C TRP A 176 9.78 -0.30 16.66
N GLU A 177 11.07 -0.05 16.90
CA GLU A 177 11.75 -0.49 18.13
C GLU A 177 11.50 0.45 19.32
N HIS A 178 11.41 1.76 19.08
CA HIS A 178 11.44 2.76 20.15
C HIS A 178 10.19 3.63 20.28
N GLN A 179 9.44 3.85 19.18
CA GLN A 179 8.30 4.77 19.21
C GLN A 179 6.95 4.04 19.27
N VAL A 180 6.81 2.90 18.59
CA VAL A 180 5.58 2.11 18.62
C VAL A 180 5.58 1.14 19.81
N THR A 181 5.06 1.63 20.93
CA THR A 181 5.02 0.88 22.20
C THR A 181 3.75 0.06 22.40
N LYS A 182 2.73 0.21 21.54
CA LYS A 182 1.43 -0.47 21.66
C LYS A 182 0.89 -0.90 20.30
N GLY A 183 0.25 -2.06 20.25
CA GLY A 183 -0.43 -2.57 19.06
C GLY A 183 -1.69 -3.37 19.40
N GLY A 184 -2.17 -4.16 18.44
CA GLY A 184 -3.30 -5.06 18.65
C GLY A 184 -2.98 -6.25 19.56
N LYS A 185 -3.97 -7.11 19.82
CA LYS A 185 -3.86 -8.30 20.67
C LYS A 185 -2.69 -9.23 20.31
N ASN A 186 -2.28 -9.26 19.03
CA ASN A 186 -1.19 -10.09 18.51
C ASN A 186 0.03 -9.26 18.05
N TYR A 187 0.23 -8.06 18.60
CA TYR A 187 1.36 -7.22 18.23
C TYR A 187 2.66 -7.76 18.81
N GLY A 188 3.57 -8.19 17.92
CA GLY A 188 4.98 -8.37 18.25
C GLY A 188 5.69 -7.02 18.11
N PRO A 189 6.24 -6.44 19.19
CA PRO A 189 7.00 -5.21 19.10
C PRO A 189 8.28 -5.41 18.26
N GLY A 190 8.77 -4.31 17.71
CA GLY A 190 10.05 -4.29 17.00
C GLY A 190 9.95 -4.33 15.48
N PHE A 191 11.07 -4.00 14.86
CA PHE A 191 11.21 -3.93 13.42
C PHE A 191 11.18 -5.32 12.78
N GLN A 192 10.42 -5.47 11.70
CA GLN A 192 10.23 -6.74 11.00
C GLN A 192 10.91 -6.69 9.63
N MET A 193 12.18 -7.13 9.57
CA MET A 193 13.02 -7.08 8.35
C MET A 193 12.32 -7.66 7.13
N ARG A 194 11.67 -8.83 7.27
CA ARG A 194 10.96 -9.50 6.16
C ARG A 194 9.88 -8.60 5.52
N TYR A 195 9.17 -7.80 6.32
CA TYR A 195 8.15 -6.90 5.78
C TYR A 195 8.78 -5.70 5.08
N TRP A 196 9.85 -5.16 5.65
CA TRP A 196 10.61 -4.10 5.01
C TRP A 196 11.21 -4.55 3.68
N ASP A 197 11.86 -5.72 3.63
CA ASP A 197 12.45 -6.29 2.41
C ASP A 197 11.43 -6.59 1.31
N THR A 198 10.21 -6.96 1.69
CA THR A 198 9.12 -7.17 0.71
C THR A 198 8.71 -5.84 0.09
N LYS A 199 8.58 -4.81 0.94
CA LYS A 199 8.15 -3.48 0.55
C LYS A 199 9.21 -2.74 -0.27
N SER A 200 10.48 -2.89 0.07
CA SER A 200 11.61 -2.22 -0.62
C SER A 200 11.93 -2.77 -2.00
N LYS A 201 11.26 -3.84 -2.42
CA LYS A 201 11.33 -4.37 -3.79
C LYS A 201 10.37 -3.69 -4.77
N ASP A 202 9.37 -2.95 -4.26
CA ASP A 202 8.55 -2.08 -5.10
C ASP A 202 9.44 -0.92 -5.63
N ASN A 203 9.23 -0.51 -6.89
CA ASN A 203 10.06 0.52 -7.55
C ASN A 203 9.18 1.60 -8.21
N TYR A 204 8.40 2.31 -7.39
CA TYR A 204 7.48 3.32 -7.89
C TYR A 204 8.15 4.67 -8.23
N PRO A 205 7.73 5.36 -9.31
CA PRO A 205 8.27 6.66 -9.63
C PRO A 205 7.76 7.76 -8.70
N LEU A 206 8.53 8.84 -8.57
CA LEU A 206 8.02 10.15 -8.17
C LEU A 206 7.26 10.79 -9.33
N LEU A 207 6.26 11.61 -9.00
CA LEU A 207 5.41 12.30 -9.98
C LEU A 207 5.54 13.82 -9.87
N ASN A 208 5.36 14.49 -10.99
CA ASN A 208 5.11 15.92 -11.09
C ASN A 208 3.62 16.23 -10.85
N TRP A 209 3.27 17.50 -10.70
CA TRP A 209 1.88 17.95 -10.48
C TRP A 209 0.93 17.63 -11.64
N ASP A 210 1.45 17.51 -12.86
CA ASP A 210 0.72 17.08 -14.06
C ASP A 210 0.58 15.54 -14.16
N MET A 211 0.94 14.81 -13.10
CA MET A 211 0.92 13.35 -13.00
C MET A 211 1.90 12.62 -13.95
N THR A 212 2.84 13.35 -14.56
CA THR A 212 3.96 12.74 -15.29
C THR A 212 5.07 12.29 -14.35
N ARG A 213 5.92 11.36 -14.81
CA ARG A 213 7.10 10.92 -14.05
C ARG A 213 8.08 12.08 -13.87
N TYR A 214 8.55 12.30 -12.64
CA TYR A 214 9.65 13.21 -12.37
C TYR A 214 10.95 12.66 -12.97
N LEU A 215 11.68 13.48 -13.73
CA LEU A 215 12.86 13.07 -14.50
C LEU A 215 12.56 11.85 -15.40
N PRO A 216 11.71 11.99 -16.44
CA PRO A 216 11.22 10.86 -17.24
C PRO A 216 12.31 10.10 -17.98
N ASN A 217 13.44 10.77 -18.26
CA ASN A 217 14.62 10.20 -18.93
C ASN A 217 15.68 9.67 -17.95
N ASN A 218 15.43 9.70 -16.63
CA ASN A 218 16.33 9.08 -15.66
C ASN A 218 16.00 7.59 -15.54
N ASP A 219 16.89 6.73 -16.03
CA ASP A 219 16.74 5.29 -15.92
C ASP A 219 17.17 4.74 -14.56
N GLY A 220 17.89 5.52 -13.76
CA GLY A 220 18.37 5.14 -12.43
C GLY A 220 17.40 5.51 -11.29
N PRO A 221 17.69 5.04 -10.07
CA PRO A 221 16.91 5.39 -8.89
C PRO A 221 17.07 6.87 -8.53
N TYR A 222 16.14 7.42 -7.72
CA TYR A 222 16.25 8.79 -7.27
C TYR A 222 17.26 8.94 -6.13
N THR A 223 18.23 9.83 -6.33
CA THR A 223 19.23 10.20 -5.33
C THR A 223 18.64 11.13 -4.27
N LYS A 224 19.30 11.28 -3.11
CA LYS A 224 18.96 12.30 -2.09
C LYS A 224 18.87 13.71 -2.69
N ALA A 225 19.80 14.07 -3.59
CA ALA A 225 19.82 15.39 -4.23
C ALA A 225 18.62 15.59 -5.16
N GLN A 226 18.24 14.56 -5.94
CA GLN A 226 17.08 14.61 -6.83
C GLN A 226 15.76 14.71 -6.05
N ILE A 227 15.63 13.98 -4.93
CA ILE A 227 14.47 14.05 -4.03
C ILE A 227 14.37 15.45 -3.41
N THR A 228 15.49 15.99 -2.91
CA THR A 228 15.53 17.34 -2.32
C THR A 228 15.11 18.40 -3.33
N THR A 229 15.58 18.28 -4.58
CA THR A 229 15.16 19.16 -5.68
C THR A 229 13.67 19.00 -5.98
N TRP A 230 13.17 17.77 -6.07
CA TRP A 230 11.75 17.52 -6.30
C TRP A 230 10.87 18.13 -5.21
N LEU A 231 11.30 18.08 -3.95
CA LEU A 231 10.57 18.64 -2.81
C LEU A 231 10.46 20.17 -2.85
N SER A 232 11.44 20.87 -3.43
CA SER A 232 11.42 22.32 -3.56
C SER A 232 10.53 22.85 -4.68
N LEU A 233 10.16 22.02 -5.66
CA LEU A 233 9.26 22.41 -6.74
C LEU A 233 7.84 22.71 -6.21
N SER A 234 7.31 23.90 -6.44
CA SER A 234 5.88 24.21 -6.24
C SER A 234 5.07 23.87 -7.51
N GLY A 235 3.73 23.82 -7.46
CA GLY A 235 2.88 23.63 -8.66
C GLY A 235 1.79 24.69 -8.66
N GLU A 236 1.38 25.34 -9.77
CA GLU A 236 1.27 24.91 -11.18
C GLU A 236 2.26 25.55 -12.19
N ALA A 237 3.17 26.43 -11.76
CA ALA A 237 3.90 27.32 -12.69
C ALA A 237 4.93 26.64 -13.63
N ASP A 238 5.52 25.50 -13.25
CA ASP A 238 6.59 24.86 -14.04
C ASP A 238 6.07 23.91 -15.14
N ALA A 239 4.77 23.61 -15.19
CA ALA A 239 4.18 22.77 -16.24
C ALA A 239 4.16 23.46 -17.63
N ALA A 240 4.37 24.79 -17.68
CA ALA A 240 4.40 25.57 -18.92
C ALA A 240 5.83 25.86 -19.45
N GLY A 241 6.88 25.52 -18.71
CA GLY A 241 8.24 26.03 -18.96
C GLY A 241 9.21 25.10 -19.69
N GLY A 242 8.76 23.95 -20.20
CA GLY A 242 9.66 22.91 -20.70
C GLY A 242 9.10 22.13 -21.88
N ARG A 243 8.85 22.79 -23.01
CA ARG A 243 8.90 22.13 -24.32
C ARG A 243 9.98 22.83 -25.15
N PRO A 244 10.91 22.08 -25.77
CA PRO A 244 11.70 22.63 -26.87
C PRO A 244 10.80 23.08 -28.02
#